data_AF-A0ABD0ZFK3-F1
#
_entry.id   AF-A0ABD0ZFK3-F1
#
_cell.length_a   1.000
_cell.length_b   1.000
_cell.length_c   1.000
_cell.angle_alpha   90.00
_cell.angle_beta   90.00
_cell.angle_gamma   90.00
#
_symmetry.space_group_name_H-M   'P 1'
#
loop_
_entity.id
_entity.type
_entity.pdbx_description
1 polymer ?
#
loop_
_entity_poly.entity_id
_entity_poly.type
_entity_poly.pdbx_seq_one_letter_code
_entity_poly.pdbx_strand_id
1 'polypeptide(L)'
;MNSTIHAFQANVLYYYVVRKNYLRVYDLKEIWGVVKGVELGLFEDCSWSCTESYGGNLVVCLQKVVALTETTEIWCAEIVKERCEDGEIWGKVEWYDFMLGGNSCIILKCLAV
;
A
#
# COMPACT_ATOMS: atom_id res chain seq x y z
N MET A 1 -9.01 15.68 3.06
CA MET A 1 -7.72 15.49 3.74
C MET A 1 -7.41 14.02 3.66
N ASN A 2 -6.47 13.63 2.79
CA ASN A 2 -6.05 12.24 2.68
C ASN A 2 -4.83 12.13 3.59
N SER A 3 -4.97 11.45 4.72
CA SER A 3 -3.80 11.12 5.52
C SER A 3 -3.29 9.75 5.06
N THR A 4 -2.00 9.49 5.24
CA THR A 4 -1.35 8.26 4.79
C THR A 4 -0.58 7.72 5.98
N ILE A 5 -0.75 6.43 6.29
CA ILE A 5 0.08 5.73 7.28
C ILE A 5 1.15 4.95 6.52
N HIS A 6 2.39 5.06 6.99
CA HIS A 6 3.58 4.58 6.28
C HIS A 6 4.26 3.45 7.03
N ALA A 7 4.75 2.44 6.31
CA ALA A 7 5.53 1.35 6.88
C ALA A 7 6.98 1.80 7.08
N PHE A 8 7.56 1.52 8.25
CA PHE A 8 8.98 1.74 8.52
C PHE A 8 9.68 0.41 8.77
N GLN A 9 10.61 0.04 7.90
CA GLN A 9 11.41 -1.17 8.04
C GLN A 9 12.89 -0.82 7.88
N ALA A 10 13.70 -1.02 8.92
CA ALA A 10 15.16 -0.84 8.88
C ALA A 10 15.61 0.50 8.24
N ASN A 11 15.02 1.62 8.67
CA ASN A 11 15.27 2.98 8.13
C ASN A 11 14.77 3.25 6.71
N VAL A 12 13.91 2.37 6.20
CA VAL A 12 13.27 2.53 4.89
C VAL A 12 11.76 2.68 5.06
N LEU A 13 11.24 3.79 4.54
CA LEU A 13 9.82 4.14 4.52
C LEU A 13 9.20 3.67 3.22
N TYR A 14 8.10 2.93 3.30
CA TYR A 14 7.30 2.53 2.14
C TYR A 14 5.91 3.13 2.21
N TYR A 15 5.42 3.62 1.06
CA TYR A 15 4.06 4.12 0.95
C TYR A 15 3.51 4.02 -0.46
N TYR A 16 2.25 3.63 -0.55
CA TYR A 16 1.56 3.51 -1.83
C TYR A 16 1.01 4.86 -2.30
N VAL A 17 1.27 5.24 -3.55
CA VAL A 17 0.74 6.46 -4.16
C VAL A 17 -0.44 6.11 -5.05
N VAL A 18 -1.64 6.07 -4.47
CA VAL A 18 -2.87 5.63 -5.15
C VAL A 18 -3.07 6.33 -6.51
N ARG A 19 -3.01 7.67 -6.54
CA ARG A 19 -3.22 8.46 -7.77
C ARG A 19 -2.21 8.20 -8.89
N LYS A 20 -1.08 7.58 -8.57
CA LYS A 20 -0.04 7.25 -9.53
C LYS A 20 0.16 5.74 -9.70
N ASN A 21 -0.61 4.94 -8.95
CA ASN A 21 -0.61 3.48 -9.00
C ASN A 21 0.79 2.86 -8.86
N TYR A 22 1.61 3.36 -7.94
CA TYR A 22 2.92 2.76 -7.65
C TYR A 22 3.28 2.84 -6.17
N LEU A 23 4.18 1.95 -5.75
CA LEU A 23 4.75 1.93 -4.41
C LEU A 23 6.06 2.73 -4.37
N ARG A 24 6.16 3.69 -3.45
CA ARG A 24 7.39 4.45 -3.20
C ARG A 24 8.18 3.90 -2.05
N VAL A 25 9.49 4.13 -2.14
CA VAL A 25 10.47 3.82 -1.11
C VAL A 25 11.31 5.06 -0.82
N TYR A 26 11.59 5.29 0.45
CA TYR A 26 12.48 6.34 0.93
C TYR A 26 13.41 5.80 2.02
N ASP A 27 14.72 5.79 1.77
CA ASP A 27 15.75 5.50 2.76
C ASP A 27 16.19 6.81 3.45
N LEU A 28 16.43 6.79 4.76
CA LEU A 28 17.00 7.92 5.51
C LEU A 28 18.36 8.39 4.95
N LYS A 29 19.04 7.58 4.12
CA LYS A 29 20.21 7.96 3.34
C LYS A 29 19.90 8.76 2.06
N GLU A 30 18.68 9.30 1.95
CA GLU A 30 18.16 10.08 0.82
C GLU A 30 18.04 9.32 -0.52
N ILE A 31 17.94 7.98 -0.46
CA ILE A 31 17.63 7.18 -1.65
C ILE A 31 16.10 7.09 -1.79
N TRP A 32 15.59 7.90 -2.69
CA TRP A 32 14.23 7.86 -3.23
C TRP A 32 14.13 6.95 -4.46
N GLY A 33 13.06 6.15 -4.51
CA GLY A 33 12.82 5.26 -5.64
C GLY A 33 11.37 4.80 -5.77
N VAL A 34 11.10 4.08 -6.84
CA VAL A 34 9.85 3.38 -7.09
C VAL A 34 10.15 1.88 -7.00
N VAL A 35 9.30 1.16 -6.27
CA VAL A 35 9.33 -0.30 -6.28
C VAL A 35 8.70 -0.76 -7.58
N LYS A 36 9.50 -1.36 -8.46
CA LYS A 36 9.04 -1.83 -9.78
C LYS A 36 8.16 -3.07 -9.65
N GLY A 37 7.25 -3.29 -10.59
CA GLY A 37 6.40 -4.49 -10.64
C GLY A 37 5.17 -4.46 -9.73
N VAL A 38 4.92 -3.36 -9.02
CA VAL A 38 3.75 -3.21 -8.13
C VAL A 38 2.73 -2.25 -8.72
N GLU A 39 1.62 -2.80 -9.18
CA GLU A 39 0.44 -2.06 -9.64
C GLU A 39 -0.82 -2.74 -9.07
N LEU A 40 -1.57 -2.04 -8.23
CA LEU A 40 -2.79 -2.55 -7.58
C LEU A 40 -4.08 -2.12 -8.29
N GLY A 41 -3.94 -1.42 -9.43
CA GLY A 41 -5.04 -0.87 -10.21
C GLY A 41 -5.37 0.57 -9.83
N LEU A 42 -6.01 1.28 -10.76
CA LEU A 42 -6.45 2.66 -10.54
C LEU A 42 -7.73 2.69 -9.71
N PHE A 43 -7.60 3.19 -8.49
CA PHE A 43 -8.74 3.57 -7.66
C PHE A 43 -8.92 5.09 -7.76
N GLU A 44 -9.64 5.55 -8.79
CA GLU A 44 -10.04 6.97 -8.87
C GLU A 44 -10.83 7.39 -7.62
N ASP A 45 -11.59 6.45 -7.04
CA ASP A 45 -12.38 6.65 -5.82
C ASP A 45 -11.68 6.16 -4.53
N CYS A 46 -10.35 6.00 -4.53
CA CYS A 46 -9.63 5.71 -3.29
C CYS A 46 -9.61 6.95 -2.40
N SER A 47 -10.19 6.84 -1.21
CA SER A 47 -10.12 7.91 -0.21
C SER A 47 -8.85 7.82 0.64
N TRP A 48 -8.30 6.62 0.81
CA TRP A 48 -7.22 6.36 1.76
C TRP A 48 -6.37 5.14 1.39
N SER A 49 -5.10 5.16 1.78
CA SER A 49 -4.22 3.99 1.74
C SER A 49 -3.30 3.93 2.96
N CYS A 50 -2.99 2.74 3.43
CA CYS A 50 -1.92 2.50 4.39
C CYS A 50 -0.98 1.42 3.89
N THR A 51 0.26 1.46 4.36
CA THR A 51 1.26 0.44 4.08
C THR A 51 1.89 0.01 5.39
N GLU A 52 2.02 -1.29 5.63
CA GLU A 52 2.63 -1.86 6.84
C GLU A 52 3.60 -3.00 6.49
N SER A 53 4.51 -3.32 7.41
CA SER A 53 5.44 -4.45 7.28
C SER A 53 4.87 -5.69 7.96
N TYR A 54 4.67 -6.79 7.23
CA TYR A 54 4.14 -8.06 7.75
C TYR A 54 5.05 -9.22 7.34
N GLY A 55 5.60 -9.96 8.31
CA GLY A 55 6.45 -11.12 8.02
C GLY A 55 7.70 -10.83 7.17
N GLY A 56 8.16 -9.57 7.09
CA GLY A 56 9.24 -9.13 6.19
C GLY A 56 8.76 -8.60 4.83
N ASN A 57 7.51 -8.90 4.46
CA ASN A 57 6.81 -8.39 3.29
C ASN A 57 6.12 -7.05 3.62
N LEU A 58 5.54 -6.42 2.60
CA LEU A 58 4.67 -5.27 2.78
C LEU A 58 3.21 -5.66 2.58
N VAL A 59 2.33 -5.09 3.39
CA VAL A 59 0.89 -5.11 3.14
C VAL A 59 0.45 -3.69 2.84
N VAL A 60 -0.20 -3.50 1.69
CA VAL A 60 -0.87 -2.25 1.32
C VAL A 60 -2.36 -2.47 1.47
N CYS A 61 -3.04 -1.62 2.23
CA CYS A 61 -4.50 -1.62 2.26
C CYS A 61 -5.05 -0.31 1.68
N LEU A 62 -6.09 -0.45 0.89
CA LEU A 62 -6.75 0.58 0.12
C LEU A 62 -8.20 0.70 0.59
N GLN A 63 -8.62 1.92 0.86
CA GLN A 63 -10.01 2.24 1.18
C GLN A 63 -10.65 2.90 -0.04
N LYS A 64 -11.66 2.25 -0.59
CA LYS A 64 -12.44 2.73 -1.74
C LYS A 64 -13.82 3.15 -1.27
N VAL A 65 -14.25 4.36 -1.64
CA VAL A 65 -15.63 4.80 -1.45
C VAL A 65 -16.44 4.42 -2.68
N VAL A 66 -17.55 3.70 -2.50
CA VAL A 66 -18.45 3.30 -3.59
C VAL A 66 -19.67 4.20 -3.55
N ALA A 67 -19.70 5.20 -4.44
CA ALA A 67 -20.74 6.23 -4.44
C ALA A 67 -22.16 5.67 -4.67
N LEU A 68 -22.31 4.64 -5.50
CA LEU A 68 -23.61 4.06 -5.85
C LEU A 68 -24.34 3.42 -4.67
N THR A 69 -23.58 2.85 -3.73
CA THR A 69 -24.10 2.10 -2.59
C THR A 69 -23.86 2.82 -1.27
N GLU A 70 -23.19 3.98 -1.29
CA GLU A 70 -22.74 4.73 -0.11
C GLU A 70 -21.90 3.89 0.87
N THR A 71 -21.27 2.83 0.37
CA THR A 71 -20.43 1.93 1.17
C THR A 71 -18.96 2.25 1.00
N THR A 72 -18.16 1.73 1.91
CA THR A 72 -16.70 1.71 1.79
C THR A 72 -16.21 0.27 1.71
N GLU A 73 -15.27 0.02 0.81
CA GLU A 73 -14.57 -1.25 0.66
C GLU A 73 -13.12 -1.13 1.12
N ILE A 74 -12.62 -2.16 1.78
CA ILE A 74 -11.23 -2.33 2.17
C ILE A 74 -10.64 -3.46 1.34
N TRP A 75 -9.65 -3.12 0.54
CA TRP A 75 -8.86 -4.05 -0.25
C TRP A 75 -7.46 -4.10 0.34
N CYS A 76 -6.84 -5.27 0.37
CA CYS A 76 -5.44 -5.38 0.78
C CYS A 76 -4.63 -6.19 -0.24
N ALA A 77 -3.35 -5.88 -0.32
CA ALA A 77 -2.38 -6.56 -1.14
C ALA A 77 -1.15 -6.90 -0.30
N GLU A 78 -0.67 -8.13 -0.38
CA GLU A 78 0.66 -8.47 0.11
C GLU A 78 1.67 -8.38 -1.02
N ILE A 79 2.80 -7.73 -0.73
CA ILE A 79 3.87 -7.44 -1.66
C ILE A 79 5.16 -8.00 -1.08
N VAL A 80 5.68 -9.03 -1.74
CA VAL A 80 7.03 -9.53 -1.50
C VAL A 80 8.00 -8.62 -2.25
N LYS A 81 9.14 -8.31 -1.62
CA LYS A 81 10.17 -7.43 -2.19
C LYS A 81 11.45 -8.18 -2.43
N GLU A 82 12.15 -7.80 -3.49
CA GLU A 82 13.50 -8.25 -3.77
C GLU A 82 14.39 -7.05 -4.17
N ARG A 83 15.67 -7.14 -3.81
CA ARG A 83 16.70 -6.18 -4.24
C ARG A 83 17.53 -6.82 -5.32
N CYS A 84 17.62 -6.15 -6.47
CA CYS A 84 18.47 -6.56 -7.57
C CYS A 84 19.92 -6.10 -7.33
N GLU A 85 20.87 -6.72 -8.06
CA GLU A 85 22.30 -6.44 -7.93
C GLU A 85 22.66 -4.98 -8.30
N ASP A 86 21.84 -4.33 -9.13
CA ASP A 86 21.95 -2.93 -9.53
C ASP A 86 21.40 -1.94 -8.48
N GLY A 87 20.88 -2.44 -7.36
CA GLY A 87 20.29 -1.65 -6.29
C GLY A 87 18.82 -1.29 -6.51
N GLU A 88 18.20 -1.73 -7.61
CA GLU A 88 16.76 -1.58 -7.81
C GLU A 88 15.97 -2.45 -6.83
N ILE A 89 14.80 -1.95 -6.42
CA ILE A 89 13.86 -2.71 -5.60
C ILE A 89 12.68 -3.10 -6.48
N TRP A 90 12.45 -4.41 -6.58
CA TRP A 90 11.30 -4.99 -7.25
C TRP A 90 10.31 -5.50 -6.21
N GLY A 91 9.04 -5.47 -6.56
CA GLY A 91 7.96 -5.99 -5.76
C GLY A 91 7.06 -6.88 -6.60
N LYS A 92 6.59 -7.96 -5.99
CA LYS A 92 5.61 -8.89 -6.55
C LYS A 92 4.39 -8.91 -5.64
N VAL A 93 3.21 -8.73 -6.24
CA VAL A 93 1.93 -8.86 -5.53
C VAL A 93 1.65 -10.36 -5.37
N GLU A 94 1.72 -10.87 -4.15
CA GLU A 94 1.43 -12.30 -3.86
C GLU A 94 -0.08 -12.56 -3.85
N TRP A 95 -0.84 -11.65 -3.24
CA TRP A 95 -2.30 -11.65 -3.31
C TRP A 95 -2.83 -10.23 -3.28
N TYR A 96 -4.03 -10.09 -3.82
CA TYR A 96 -4.79 -8.86 -3.80
C TYR A 96 -6.27 -9.19 -3.67
N ASP A 97 -6.89 -8.83 -2.55
CA ASP A 97 -8.25 -9.29 -2.26
C ASP A 97 -9.08 -8.27 -1.48
N PHE A 98 -10.40 -8.44 -1.60
CA PHE A 98 -11.40 -7.74 -0.82
C PHE A 98 -11.43 -8.32 0.60
N MET A 99 -11.20 -7.46 1.58
CA MET A 99 -11.17 -7.88 2.99
C MET A 99 -12.50 -7.63 3.69
N LEU A 100 -13.09 -6.45 3.46
CA LEU A 100 -14.29 -6.00 4.17
C LEU A 100 -15.01 -4.92 3.37
N GLY A 101 -16.33 -4.85 3.50
CA GLY A 101 -17.11 -3.76 2.96
C GLY A 101 -18.38 -3.51 3.75
N GLY A 102 -18.83 -2.25 3.78
CA GLY A 102 -20.03 -1.85 4.48
C GLY A 102 -20.17 -0.35 4.65
N ASN A 103 -21.18 0.04 5.43
CA ASN A 103 -21.41 1.45 5.73
C ASN A 103 -20.33 1.95 6.68
N SER A 104 -19.61 2.99 6.27
CA SER A 104 -18.62 3.68 7.11
C SER A 104 -17.44 2.80 7.60
N CYS A 105 -16.95 1.86 6.79
CA CYS A 105 -15.69 1.16 7.09
C CYS A 105 -14.51 2.14 6.98
N ILE A 106 -13.61 2.17 7.97
CA ILE A 106 -12.45 3.06 7.98
C ILE A 106 -11.23 2.29 8.48
N ILE A 107 -10.09 2.46 7.79
CA ILE A 107 -8.82 1.94 8.29
C ILE A 107 -8.30 2.90 9.36
N LEU A 108 -8.43 2.53 10.64
CA LEU A 108 -7.89 3.32 11.76
C LEU A 108 -6.41 3.05 12.01
N LYS A 109 -6.02 1.77 11.93
CA LYS A 109 -4.65 1.31 12.12
C LYS A 109 -4.49 -0.06 11.45
N CYS A 110 -3.47 -0.23 10.64
CA CYS A 110 -3.02 -1.57 10.24
C CYS A 110 -1.91 -2.00 11.18
N LEU A 111 -2.00 -3.23 11.68
CA LEU A 111 -0.98 -3.84 12.51
C LEU A 111 -0.68 -5.20 11.92
N ALA A 112 0.59 -5.44 11.63
CA ALA A 112 1.09 -6.78 11.47
C ALA A 112 1.15 -7.45 12.85
N VAL A 113 0.68 -8.70 12.92
CA VAL A 113 0.71 -9.55 14.14
C VAL A 113 1.97 -10.40 14.12
#